data_AF-R9JJ47-F1
#
_entry.id   AF-R9JJ47-F1
#
_cell.length_a   1.000
_cell.length_b   1.000
_cell.length_c   1.000
_cell.angle_alpha   90.00
_cell.angle_beta   90.00
_cell.angle_gamma   90.00
#
_symmetry.space_group_name_H-M   'P 1'
#
loop_
_entity.id
_entity.type
_entity.pdbx_description
1 polymer ?
#
loop_
_entity_poly.entity_id
_entity_poly.type
_entity_poly.pdbx_seq_one_letter_code
_entity_poly.pdbx_strand_id
1 'polypeptide(L)'
;MARKKKYPKLPNGYGSIKKLSGKRRNPYGVYPPATNLIAPGQYAPVKAICYVDDYMKGFAVLTAWHAGTYYPGFERTLNDFDQSRTLNSAMDNILLDYLQSARVEQNKEKTATFAEVYEGFYRDKYEDSKKAYSKASMDCT
;
A
#
# COMPACT_ATOMS: atom_id res chain seq x y z
N MET A 1 -25.25 16.90 20.60
CA MET A 1 -24.79 15.59 20.09
C MET A 1 -23.32 15.41 20.46
N ALA A 2 -22.91 14.23 20.92
CA ALA A 2 -21.50 13.96 21.17
C ALA A 2 -20.68 14.09 19.86
N ARG A 3 -19.50 14.72 19.93
CA ARG A 3 -18.61 14.85 18.76
C ARG A 3 -18.12 13.47 18.36
N LYS A 4 -18.17 13.17 17.06
CA LYS A 4 -17.66 11.90 16.52
C LYS A 4 -16.14 11.83 16.74
N LYS A 5 -15.64 10.67 17.19
CA LYS A 5 -14.20 10.39 17.28
C LYS A 5 -13.56 10.59 15.90
N LYS A 6 -12.48 11.36 15.84
CA LYS A 6 -11.71 11.61 14.63
C LYS A 6 -10.45 10.76 14.67
N TYR A 7 -10.10 10.20 13.52
CA TYR A 7 -8.89 9.42 13.33
C TYR A 7 -7.93 10.18 12.41
N PRO A 8 -6.61 9.99 12.54
CA PRO A 8 -5.63 10.60 11.65
C PRO A 8 -5.86 10.16 10.19
N LYS A 9 -5.40 10.97 9.24
CA LYS A 9 -5.47 10.62 7.83
C LYS A 9 -4.41 9.53 7.53
N LEU A 10 -4.81 8.53 6.75
CA LEU A 10 -3.89 7.52 6.24
C LEU A 10 -2.98 8.13 5.16
N PRO A 11 -1.78 7.56 4.93
CA PRO A 11 -0.89 7.99 3.86
C PRO A 11 -1.57 7.91 2.48
N ASN A 12 -1.11 8.76 1.56
CA ASN A 12 -1.60 8.75 0.18
C ASN A 12 -1.28 7.40 -0.47
N GLY A 13 -2.25 6.81 -1.17
CA GLY A 13 -2.07 5.50 -1.82
C GLY A 13 -2.14 4.29 -0.87
N TYR A 14 -2.44 4.48 0.43
CA TYR A 14 -2.61 3.37 1.37
C TYR A 14 -4.01 2.73 1.31
N GLY A 15 -5.00 3.41 0.74
CA GLY A 15 -6.40 3.00 0.79
C GLY A 15 -7.23 3.90 1.71
N SER A 16 -8.44 3.46 2.07
CA SER A 16 -9.31 4.30 2.89
C SER A 16 -10.26 3.51 3.78
N ILE A 17 -10.53 4.04 4.97
CA ILE A 17 -11.53 3.53 5.90
C ILE A 17 -12.61 4.59 6.04
N LYS A 18 -13.81 4.29 5.57
CA LYS A 18 -14.91 5.25 5.51
C LYS A 18 -16.06 4.81 6.39
N LYS A 19 -16.56 5.74 7.22
CA LYS A 19 -17.80 5.53 7.96
C LYS A 19 -18.99 5.70 7.01
N LEU A 20 -19.78 4.65 6.90
CA LEU A 20 -21.03 4.61 6.15
C LEU A 20 -22.13 5.37 6.89
N SER A 21 -23.07 5.91 6.13
CA SER A 21 -24.28 6.52 6.67
C SER A 21 -25.28 5.46 7.16
N GLY A 22 -26.19 5.90 8.04
CA GLY A 22 -27.26 5.06 8.61
C GLY A 22 -26.87 4.32 9.88
N LYS A 23 -27.83 3.56 10.42
CA LYS A 23 -27.68 2.75 11.64
C LYS A 23 -27.33 1.31 11.25
N ARG A 24 -26.05 1.08 10.95
CA ARG A 24 -25.52 -0.23 10.56
C ARG A 24 -24.80 -0.88 11.73
N ARG A 25 -24.81 -2.22 11.79
CA ARG A 25 -24.02 -3.00 12.76
C ARG A 25 -22.52 -2.84 12.52
N ASN A 26 -22.10 -2.84 11.26
CA ASN A 26 -20.70 -2.62 10.84
C ASN A 26 -20.64 -1.31 10.03
N PRO A 27 -20.43 -0.15 10.68
CA PRO A 27 -20.53 1.14 10.03
C PRO A 27 -19.26 1.56 9.29
N TYR A 28 -18.13 0.86 9.39
CA TYR A 28 -16.89 1.20 8.67
C TYR A 28 -16.67 0.27 7.49
N GLY A 29 -16.49 0.83 6.29
CA GLY A 29 -16.03 0.08 5.12
C GLY A 29 -14.53 0.28 4.90
N VAL A 30 -13.80 -0.82 4.70
CA VAL A 30 -12.36 -0.82 4.41
C VAL A 30 -12.18 -0.95 2.90
N TYR A 31 -11.49 -0.01 2.28
CA TYR A 31 -11.27 0.03 0.84
C TYR A 31 -9.77 -0.08 0.54
N PRO A 32 -9.37 -0.93 -0.42
CA PRO A 32 -7.99 -0.98 -0.88
C PRO A 32 -7.61 0.32 -1.61
N PRO A 33 -6.31 0.54 -1.86
CA PRO A 33 -5.87 1.60 -2.74
C PRO A 33 -6.46 1.43 -4.15
N ALA A 34 -6.83 2.56 -4.74
CA ALA A 34 -7.37 2.58 -6.10
C ALA A 34 -6.24 2.53 -7.12
N THR A 35 -6.26 1.51 -7.98
CA THR A 35 -5.26 1.33 -9.05
C THR A 35 -5.68 1.97 -10.36
N ASN A 36 -6.98 1.93 -10.68
CA ASN A 36 -7.50 2.37 -11.96
C ASN A 36 -7.92 3.85 -11.93
N LEU A 37 -7.58 4.59 -12.98
CA LEU A 37 -8.03 5.96 -13.20
C LEU A 37 -9.23 5.96 -14.17
N ILE A 38 -10.26 6.74 -13.85
CA ILE A 38 -11.38 7.04 -14.78
C ILE A 38 -10.99 8.19 -15.70
N ALA A 39 -10.30 9.19 -15.14
CA ALA A 39 -9.84 10.40 -15.79
C ALA A 39 -8.51 10.82 -15.13
N PRO A 40 -7.69 11.68 -15.78
CA PRO A 40 -6.47 12.20 -15.15
C PRO A 40 -6.80 12.84 -13.80
N GLY A 41 -6.25 12.28 -12.72
CA GLY A 41 -6.48 12.74 -11.34
C GLY A 41 -7.74 12.19 -10.65
N GLN A 42 -8.57 11.38 -11.33
CA GLN A 42 -9.77 10.77 -10.73
C GLN A 42 -9.68 9.24 -10.71
N TYR A 43 -9.60 8.69 -9.50
CA TYR A 43 -9.59 7.25 -9.27
C TYR A 43 -10.97 6.60 -9.43
N ALA A 44 -10.98 5.39 -9.97
CA ALA A 44 -12.17 4.56 -10.04
C ALA A 44 -12.64 4.11 -8.65
N PRO A 45 -13.96 4.00 -8.42
CA PRO A 45 -14.48 3.48 -7.17
C PRO A 45 -14.08 2.01 -7.01
N VAL A 46 -13.48 1.67 -5.87
CA VAL A 46 -13.07 0.31 -5.54
C VAL A 46 -14.09 -0.33 -4.60
N LYS A 47 -14.31 -1.64 -4.77
CA LYS A 47 -15.14 -2.42 -3.86
C LYS A 47 -14.47 -2.52 -2.48
N ALA A 48 -15.28 -2.46 -1.41
CA ALA A 48 -14.78 -2.66 -0.06
C ALA A 48 -14.26 -4.11 0.13
N ILE A 49 -13.15 -4.26 0.85
CA ILE A 49 -12.59 -5.54 1.28
C ILE A 49 -13.54 -6.19 2.28
N CYS A 50 -13.88 -5.46 3.34
CA CYS A 50 -14.82 -5.89 4.37
C CYS A 50 -15.51 -4.70 5.05
N TYR A 51 -16.47 -5.01 5.91
CA TYR A 51 -17.18 -4.05 6.75
C TYR A 51 -17.00 -4.38 8.22
N VAL A 52 -16.60 -3.38 9.01
CA VAL A 52 -16.17 -3.56 10.40
C VAL A 52 -16.93 -2.62 11.34
N ASP A 53 -17.00 -2.99 12.61
CA ASP A 53 -17.66 -2.26 13.70
C ASP A 53 -16.83 -1.06 14.20
N ASP A 54 -15.50 -1.20 14.28
CA ASP A 54 -14.57 -0.13 14.66
C ASP A 54 -13.51 0.19 13.59
N TYR A 55 -13.02 1.43 13.64
CA TYR A 55 -11.98 1.93 12.77
C TYR A 55 -10.65 1.18 12.95
N MET A 56 -10.26 0.85 14.19
CA MET A 56 -8.96 0.19 14.45
C MET A 56 -8.90 -1.21 13.87
N LYS A 57 -10.00 -1.97 13.98
CA LYS A 57 -10.12 -3.26 13.28
C LYS A 57 -10.05 -3.08 11.76
N GLY A 58 -10.66 -2.02 11.23
CA GLY A 58 -10.54 -1.67 9.81
C GLY A 58 -9.11 -1.34 9.39
N PHE A 59 -8.32 -0.70 10.26
CA PHE A 59 -6.90 -0.44 10.04
C PHE A 59 -6.08 -1.73 10.04
N ALA A 60 -6.29 -2.61 11.01
CA ALA A 60 -5.64 -3.92 11.07
C ALA A 60 -5.94 -4.80 9.83
N VAL A 61 -7.17 -4.75 9.32
CA VAL A 61 -7.51 -5.45 8.06
C VAL A 61 -6.76 -4.84 6.88
N LEU A 62 -6.68 -3.52 6.81
CA LEU A 62 -5.98 -2.83 5.71
C LEU A 62 -4.48 -3.08 5.76
N THR A 63 -3.86 -3.13 6.94
CA THR A 63 -2.44 -3.48 7.11
C THR A 63 -2.16 -4.92 6.68
N ALA A 64 -3.01 -5.87 7.10
CA ALA A 64 -2.91 -7.27 6.67
C ALA A 64 -3.09 -7.44 5.16
N TRP A 65 -3.93 -6.59 4.54
CA TRP A 65 -4.11 -6.58 3.08
C TRP A 65 -2.82 -6.16 2.37
N HIS A 66 -2.14 -5.11 2.84
CA HIS A 66 -0.84 -4.69 2.30
C HIS A 66 0.28 -5.69 2.56
N ALA A 67 0.25 -6.38 3.71
CA ALA A 67 1.19 -7.46 4.02
C ALA A 67 0.94 -8.72 3.17
N GLY A 68 -0.22 -8.83 2.52
CA GLY A 68 -0.64 -10.04 1.79
C GLY A 68 -1.11 -11.18 2.70
N THR A 69 -1.29 -10.94 3.99
CA THR A 69 -1.73 -11.92 5.00
C THR A 69 -3.24 -11.95 5.18
N TYR A 70 -3.97 -11.02 4.57
CA TYR A 70 -5.42 -10.94 4.64
C TYR A 70 -6.12 -12.11 3.93
N TYR A 71 -7.14 -12.66 4.58
CA TYR A 71 -8.11 -13.61 4.01
C TYR A 71 -9.55 -13.19 4.35
N PRO A 72 -10.55 -13.54 3.51
CA PRO A 72 -11.95 -13.23 3.80
C PRO A 72 -12.40 -13.81 5.15
N GLY A 73 -12.86 -12.96 6.06
CA GLY A 73 -13.25 -13.34 7.43
C GLY A 73 -12.23 -13.01 8.51
N PHE A 74 -11.03 -12.54 8.15
CA PHE A 74 -10.01 -12.09 9.11
C PHE A 74 -10.53 -11.04 10.10
N GLU A 75 -11.48 -10.19 9.71
CA GLU A 75 -12.08 -9.19 10.60
C GLU A 75 -12.79 -9.78 11.83
N ARG A 76 -13.15 -11.07 11.80
CA ARG A 76 -13.84 -11.74 12.91
C ARG A 76 -12.88 -12.18 14.01
N THR A 77 -11.63 -12.49 13.68
CA THR A 77 -10.60 -12.85 14.66
C THR A 77 -10.18 -11.63 15.49
N LEU A 78 -10.44 -10.44 14.96
CA LEU A 78 -10.20 -9.15 15.61
C LEU A 78 -11.31 -8.75 16.60
N ASN A 79 -12.30 -9.59 16.90
CA ASN A 79 -13.36 -9.21 17.83
C ASN A 79 -12.88 -9.08 19.29
N ASP A 80 -11.73 -9.67 19.63
CA ASP A 80 -11.20 -9.71 21.00
C ASP A 80 -10.41 -8.44 21.41
N PHE A 81 -10.38 -7.40 20.58
CA PHE A 81 -9.73 -6.11 20.89
C PHE A 81 -10.31 -5.39 22.12
N ASP A 82 -11.42 -5.85 22.71
CA ASP A 82 -12.01 -5.20 23.89
C ASP A 82 -11.34 -5.64 25.22
N GLN A 83 -10.52 -6.70 25.19
CA GLN A 83 -9.80 -7.19 26.38
C GLN A 83 -8.35 -6.70 26.41
N SER A 84 -7.99 -5.99 27.49
CA SER A 84 -6.71 -5.28 27.62
C SER A 84 -5.45 -6.14 27.49
N ARG A 85 -5.52 -7.45 27.77
CA ARG A 85 -4.39 -8.39 27.58
C ARG A 85 -4.22 -8.81 26.12
N THR A 86 -5.30 -8.91 25.37
CA THR A 86 -5.33 -9.25 23.94
C THR A 86 -4.90 -8.08 23.07
N LEU A 87 -5.03 -6.84 23.58
CA LEU A 87 -4.61 -5.63 22.90
C LEU A 87 -3.13 -5.65 22.49
N ASN A 88 -2.23 -6.03 23.40
CA ASN A 88 -0.79 -6.00 23.14
C ASN A 88 -0.39 -6.97 22.02
N SER A 89 -0.84 -8.22 22.10
CA SER A 89 -0.57 -9.22 21.05
C SER A 89 -1.16 -8.81 19.69
N ALA A 90 -2.32 -8.17 19.69
CA ALA A 90 -2.93 -7.69 18.48
C ALA A 90 -2.20 -6.46 17.90
N MET A 91 -1.65 -5.58 18.75
CA MET A 91 -0.75 -4.50 18.31
C MET A 91 0.55 -5.07 17.72
N ASP A 92 1.13 -6.08 18.34
CA ASP A 92 2.36 -6.74 17.84
C ASP A 92 2.12 -7.35 16.45
N ASN A 93 0.98 -8.02 16.24
CA ASN A 93 0.60 -8.55 14.93
C ASN A 93 0.47 -7.44 13.87
N ILE A 94 -0.16 -6.31 14.21
CA ILE A 94 -0.26 -5.15 13.30
C ILE A 94 1.13 -4.60 12.96
N LEU A 95 2.02 -4.50 13.94
CA LEU A 95 3.39 -4.04 13.72
C LEU A 95 4.18 -5.01 12.82
N LEU A 96 4.02 -6.31 13.02
CA LEU A 96 4.64 -7.34 12.17
C LEU A 96 4.14 -7.24 10.73
N ASP A 97 2.82 -7.12 10.53
CA ASP A 97 2.23 -6.93 9.21
C ASP A 97 2.72 -5.63 8.55
N TYR A 98 2.83 -4.54 9.32
CA TYR A 98 3.36 -3.28 8.81
C TYR A 98 4.81 -3.41 8.33
N LEU A 99 5.68 -4.03 9.13
CA LEU A 99 7.08 -4.28 8.74
C LEU A 99 7.16 -5.15 7.47
N GLN A 100 6.29 -6.16 7.36
CA GLN A 100 6.21 -7.00 6.17
C GLN A 100 5.75 -6.20 4.95
N SER A 101 4.73 -5.36 5.08
CA SER A 101 4.26 -4.50 3.99
C SER A 101 5.35 -3.53 3.51
N ALA A 102 6.10 -2.92 4.45
CA ALA A 102 7.22 -2.04 4.10
C ALA A 102 8.32 -2.80 3.35
N ARG A 103 8.62 -4.05 3.74
CA ARG A 103 9.57 -4.90 2.98
C ARG A 103 9.07 -5.20 1.57
N VAL A 104 7.78 -5.49 1.41
CA VAL A 104 7.18 -5.73 0.09
C VAL A 104 7.32 -4.49 -0.80
N GLU A 105 7.10 -3.30 -0.27
CA GLU A 105 7.30 -2.05 -1.02
C GLU A 105 8.76 -1.83 -1.42
N GLN A 106 9.73 -2.11 -0.53
CA GLN A 106 11.16 -2.00 -0.84
C GLN A 106 11.64 -3.00 -1.89
N ASN A 107 11.03 -4.18 -1.92
CA ASN A 107 11.35 -5.26 -2.86
C ASN A 107 10.53 -5.18 -4.15
N LYS A 108 9.64 -4.20 -4.30
CA LYS A 108 8.98 -3.92 -5.57
C LYS A 108 10.08 -3.64 -6.60
N GLU A 109 10.08 -4.39 -7.70
CA GLU A 109 11.16 -4.42 -8.68
C GLU A 109 11.69 -3.01 -8.92
N LYS A 110 12.92 -2.74 -8.46
CA LYS A 110 13.63 -1.52 -8.82
C LYS A 110 13.88 -1.60 -10.31
N THR A 111 12.96 -1.07 -11.10
CA THR A 111 13.18 -0.85 -12.52
C THR A 111 14.41 0.03 -12.64
N ALA A 112 15.36 -0.37 -13.49
CA ALA A 112 16.59 0.39 -13.69
C ALA A 112 16.24 1.87 -13.92
N THR A 113 16.92 2.75 -13.19
CA THR A 113 16.79 4.19 -13.39
C THR A 113 17.23 4.55 -14.80
N PHE A 114 16.77 5.70 -15.32
CA PHE A 114 17.23 6.16 -16.64
C PHE A 114 18.76 6.23 -16.74
N ALA A 115 19.44 6.60 -15.65
CA ALA A 115 20.90 6.62 -15.57
C ALA A 115 21.51 5.22 -15.76
N GLU A 116 21.02 4.21 -15.02
CA GLU A 116 21.50 2.82 -15.15
C GLU A 116 21.20 2.24 -16.53
N VAL A 117 20.05 2.57 -17.11
CA VAL A 117 19.70 2.19 -18.50
C VAL A 117 20.64 2.85 -19.50
N TYR A 118 20.96 4.13 -19.31
CA TYR A 118 21.89 4.86 -20.16
C TYR A 118 23.30 4.31 -20.06
N GLU A 119 23.79 4.02 -18.85
CA GLU A 119 25.10 3.38 -18.64
C GLU A 119 25.17 2.01 -19.32
N GLY A 120 24.12 1.20 -19.18
CA GLY A 120 24.01 -0.09 -19.87
C GLY A 120 24.03 0.04 -21.39
N PHE A 121 23.29 1.01 -21.94
CA PHE A 121 23.30 1.33 -23.37
C PHE A 121 24.66 1.85 -23.85
N TYR A 122 25.30 2.73 -23.08
CA TYR A 122 26.58 3.33 -23.42
C TYR A 122 27.66 2.24 -23.51
N ARG A 123 27.71 1.34 -22.52
CA ARG A 123 28.61 0.18 -22.53
C ARG A 123 28.36 -0.73 -23.73
N ASP A 124 27.11 -1.11 -23.97
CA ASP A 124 26.75 -1.98 -25.12
C ASP A 124 27.17 -1.34 -26.46
N LYS A 125 26.94 -0.04 -26.61
CA LYS A 125 27.23 0.68 -27.86
C LYS A 125 28.71 0.96 -28.07
N TYR A 126 29.44 1.40 -27.06
CA TYR A 126 30.79 1.95 -27.22
C TYR A 126 31.91 1.05 -26.68
N GLU A 127 31.64 0.19 -25.69
CA GLU A 127 32.65 -0.67 -25.05
C GLU A 127 32.57 -2.11 -25.57
N ASP A 128 31.37 -2.69 -25.57
CA ASP A 128 31.15 -4.11 -25.94
C ASP A 128 30.99 -4.31 -27.45
N SER A 129 30.65 -3.25 -28.20
CA SER A 129 30.50 -3.33 -29.64
C SER A 129 31.85 -3.38 -30.36
N LYS A 130 31.93 -4.19 -31.43
CA LYS A 130 33.15 -4.30 -32.27
C LYS A 130 33.38 -3.08 -33.17
N LYS A 131 32.57 -2.02 -33.05
CA LYS A 131 32.61 -0.84 -33.93
C LYS A 131 33.45 0.25 -33.26
N ALA A 132 34.43 0.78 -33.99
CA ALA A 132 35.19 1.94 -33.54
C ALA A 132 34.39 3.23 -33.80
N TYR A 133 34.07 3.96 -32.74
CA TYR A 133 33.38 5.24 -32.81
C TYR A 133 34.34 6.42 -32.61
N SER A 134 33.96 7.60 -33.12
CA SER A 134 34.75 8.82 -32.95
C SER A 134 34.64 9.36 -31.53
N LYS A 135 35.67 10.06 -31.05
CA LYS A 135 35.66 10.71 -29.73
C LYS A 135 34.49 11.67 -29.54
N ALA A 136 34.18 12.46 -30.58
CA ALA A 136 33.03 13.35 -30.59
C ALA A 136 31.68 12.63 -30.39
N SER A 137 31.55 11.37 -30.78
CA SER A 137 30.32 10.58 -30.56
C SER A 137 30.24 10.01 -29.14
N MET A 138 31.37 9.79 -28.48
CA MET A 138 31.45 9.27 -27.12
C MET A 138 31.28 10.40 -26.08
N ASP A 139 31.84 11.58 -26.38
CA ASP A 139 31.82 12.75 -25.48
C ASP A 139 30.53 13.59 -25.60
N CYS A 140 29.57 13.15 -26.42
CA CYS A 140 28.27 13.81 -26.59
C CYS A 140 27.34 13.41 -25.44
N THR A 141 27.36 14.21 -24.37
CA THR A 141 26.45 14.12 -23.21
C THR A 141 25.16 14.90 -23.44
#